data_AF-A0A820P8T7-F1
#
_entry.id   AF-A0A820P8T7-F1
#
_cell.length_a   1.000
_cell.length_b   1.000
_cell.length_c   1.000
_cell.angle_alpha   90.00
_cell.angle_beta   90.00
_cell.angle_gamma   90.00
#
_symmetry.space_group_name_H-M   'P 1'
#
loop_
_entity.id
_entity.type
_entity.pdbx_description
1 polymer ?
#
loop_
_entity_poly.entity_id
_entity_poly.type
_entity_poly.pdbx_seq_one_letter_code
_entity_poly.pdbx_strand_id
1 'polypeptide(L)'
;MYGMYADATKRHEYRLRAKRWNGFQAVYDDTDIETAEYSIRFTKVILPEMASFRFAVSEEDGTFIGQSFIPVAHLRPGYRHVVLRNQMNIPVQSSTLFIYIRKDVHVDAENKQLIDRLVSPTTAQATTFKEQQTKQVNFKPLSHQRSHSVGEINTTRKIPINEIESYKNT
;
A
#
# COMPACT_ATOMS: atom_id res chain seq x y z
N MET A 1 -20.80 -12.85 0.36
CA MET A 1 -20.05 -14.07 0.73
C MET A 1 -20.95 -14.93 1.60
N TYR A 2 -20.84 -16.26 1.50
CA TYR A 2 -21.42 -17.24 2.42
C TYR A 2 -20.26 -17.96 3.10
N GLY A 3 -20.36 -18.27 4.39
CA GLY A 3 -19.26 -18.86 5.14
C GLY A 3 -19.62 -19.03 6.61
N MET A 4 -18.60 -19.10 7.47
CA MET A 4 -18.78 -19.20 8.92
C MET A 4 -19.41 -17.90 9.48
N TYR A 5 -20.14 -17.98 10.59
CA TYR A 5 -20.78 -16.79 11.20
C TYR A 5 -19.78 -15.67 11.53
N ALA A 6 -18.57 -16.03 11.95
CA ALA A 6 -17.50 -15.08 12.26
C ALA A 6 -16.76 -14.57 11.01
N ASP A 7 -16.92 -15.21 9.85
CA ASP A 7 -16.50 -14.58 8.60
C ASP A 7 -17.41 -13.37 8.38
N ALA A 8 -16.84 -12.21 8.07
CA ALA A 8 -17.60 -10.97 7.88
C ALA A 8 -18.59 -11.12 6.71
N THR A 9 -19.78 -11.64 7.02
CA THR A 9 -20.80 -12.04 6.05
C THR A 9 -21.62 -10.79 5.72
N LYS A 10 -21.00 -9.86 4.99
CA LYS A 10 -21.67 -8.63 4.54
C LYS A 10 -22.52 -8.92 3.29
N ARG A 11 -23.59 -9.69 3.47
CA ARG A 11 -24.39 -10.26 2.36
C ARG A 11 -25.10 -9.20 1.51
N HIS A 12 -25.47 -8.06 2.08
CA HIS A 12 -26.30 -7.04 1.43
C HIS A 12 -25.62 -5.67 1.32
N GLU A 13 -24.39 -5.54 1.79
CA GLU A 13 -23.66 -4.26 1.79
C GLU A 13 -23.02 -3.98 0.43
N TYR A 14 -22.59 -5.03 -0.28
CA TYR A 14 -21.89 -4.89 -1.55
C TYR A 14 -22.86 -4.98 -2.73
N ARG A 15 -23.27 -3.83 -3.27
CA ARG A 15 -24.05 -3.72 -4.49
C ARG A 15 -23.46 -2.67 -5.42
N LEU A 16 -23.02 -3.11 -6.60
CA LEU A 16 -22.56 -2.23 -7.67
C LEU A 16 -23.73 -1.79 -8.54
N ARG A 17 -23.62 -0.59 -9.10
CA ARG A 17 -24.56 -0.07 -10.09
C ARG A 17 -23.84 0.02 -11.44
N ALA A 18 -24.48 -0.51 -12.47
CA ALA A 18 -24.01 -0.32 -13.84
C ALA A 18 -24.36 1.10 -14.30
N LYS A 19 -23.52 1.67 -15.16
CA LYS A 19 -23.83 2.93 -15.85
C LYS A 19 -25.10 2.76 -16.71
N ARG A 20 -25.98 3.77 -16.71
CA ARG A 20 -27.29 3.71 -17.39
C ARG A 20 -27.15 3.41 -18.88
N TRP A 21 -28.14 2.71 -19.44
CA TRP A 21 -28.29 2.40 -20.87
C TRP A 21 -27.23 1.44 -21.47
N ASN A 22 -26.65 0.54 -20.67
CA ASN A 22 -25.60 -0.38 -21.13
C ASN A 22 -25.95 -1.87 -20.97
N GLY A 23 -27.01 -2.35 -21.64
CA GLY A 23 -27.48 -3.74 -21.50
C GLY A 23 -26.54 -4.82 -22.07
N PHE A 24 -25.73 -4.50 -23.08
CA PHE A 24 -24.84 -5.47 -23.74
C PHE A 24 -23.42 -5.47 -23.14
N GLN A 25 -22.90 -4.29 -22.78
CA GLN A 25 -21.59 -4.12 -22.16
C GLN A 25 -21.74 -3.23 -20.92
N ALA A 26 -22.37 -3.78 -19.89
CA ALA A 26 -22.52 -3.09 -18.62
C ALA A 26 -21.15 -2.85 -17.99
N VAL A 27 -20.77 -1.59 -17.85
CA VAL A 27 -19.62 -1.17 -17.05
C VAL A 27 -20.14 -0.81 -15.66
N TYR A 28 -19.57 -1.46 -14.65
CA TYR A 28 -19.85 -1.22 -13.25
C TYR A 28 -18.82 -0.23 -12.72
N ASP A 29 -19.28 0.84 -12.08
CA ASP A 29 -18.39 1.79 -11.44
C ASP A 29 -17.93 1.18 -10.11
N ASP A 30 -16.70 0.66 -10.10
CA ASP A 30 -16.06 0.06 -8.91
C ASP A 30 -15.28 1.08 -8.07
N THR A 31 -15.22 2.32 -8.53
CA THR A 31 -14.47 3.41 -7.90
C THR A 31 -15.32 4.10 -6.84
N ASP A 32 -14.96 3.95 -5.58
CA ASP A 32 -15.32 4.94 -4.56
C ASP A 32 -14.57 6.23 -4.91
N ILE A 33 -15.30 7.21 -5.48
CA ILE A 33 -14.79 8.48 -6.03
C ILE A 33 -13.97 9.25 -4.99
N GLU A 34 -14.16 8.98 -3.69
CA GLU A 34 -13.51 9.68 -2.59
C GLU A 34 -12.27 8.96 -2.02
N THR A 35 -12.21 7.62 -2.05
CA THR A 35 -11.20 6.85 -1.30
C THR A 35 -10.17 6.16 -2.20
N ALA A 36 -10.37 6.17 -3.53
CA ALA A 36 -9.52 5.46 -4.51
C ALA A 36 -9.31 3.96 -4.17
N GLU A 37 -10.29 3.39 -3.49
CA GLU A 37 -10.23 2.05 -2.92
C GLU A 37 -11.24 1.13 -3.63
N TYR A 38 -11.02 -0.18 -3.56
CA TYR A 38 -11.95 -1.14 -4.13
C TYR A 38 -13.26 -1.15 -3.32
N SER A 39 -14.38 -0.85 -3.96
CA SER A 39 -15.71 -0.79 -3.33
C SER A 39 -16.15 -2.09 -2.65
N ILE A 40 -15.67 -3.25 -3.13
CA ILE A 40 -15.94 -4.55 -2.53
C ILE A 40 -14.66 -5.15 -1.95
N ARG A 41 -14.54 -5.13 -0.62
CA ARG A 41 -13.43 -5.77 0.11
C ARG A 41 -13.90 -6.55 1.31
N PHE A 42 -13.45 -7.80 1.40
CA PHE A 42 -13.57 -8.63 2.58
C PHE A 42 -12.23 -8.60 3.36
N THR A 43 -12.19 -7.90 4.49
CA THR A 43 -10.94 -7.68 5.26
C THR A 43 -10.35 -8.96 5.83
N LYS A 44 -11.21 -9.87 6.29
CA LYS A 44 -10.82 -11.12 6.95
C LYS A 44 -11.78 -12.24 6.58
N VAL A 45 -11.23 -13.37 6.19
CA VAL A 45 -11.92 -14.65 6.02
C VAL A 45 -11.18 -15.64 6.91
N ILE A 46 -11.86 -16.16 7.93
CA ILE A 46 -11.30 -17.04 8.95
C ILE A 46 -11.16 -18.45 8.39
N LEU A 47 -12.18 -18.95 7.68
CA LEU A 47 -12.18 -20.31 7.14
C LEU A 47 -12.48 -20.32 5.62
N PRO A 48 -11.46 -20.14 4.76
CA PRO A 48 -11.62 -20.12 3.30
C PRO A 48 -12.25 -21.38 2.70
N GLU A 49 -12.07 -22.54 3.33
CA GLU A 49 -12.59 -23.83 2.86
C GLU A 49 -14.13 -23.91 2.92
N MET A 50 -14.74 -23.25 3.90
CA MET A 50 -16.20 -23.20 4.06
C MET A 50 -16.82 -21.96 3.41
N ALA A 51 -15.99 -21.04 2.90
CA ALA A 51 -16.44 -19.78 2.37
C ALA A 51 -16.62 -19.82 0.84
N SER A 52 -17.67 -19.17 0.35
CA SER A 52 -17.96 -19.00 -1.07
C SER A 52 -18.44 -17.60 -1.40
N PHE A 53 -18.02 -17.09 -2.55
CA PHE A 53 -18.52 -15.87 -3.15
C PHE A 53 -19.70 -16.17 -4.06
N ARG A 54 -20.77 -15.38 -3.92
CA ARG A 54 -21.91 -15.39 -4.84
C ARG A 54 -21.93 -14.05 -5.54
N PHE A 55 -21.76 -14.09 -6.85
CA PHE A 55 -22.04 -12.98 -7.74
C PHE A 55 -23.47 -13.12 -8.21
N ALA A 56 -24.30 -12.09 -8.06
CA ALA A 56 -25.67 -12.10 -8.53
C ALA A 56 -25.92 -10.81 -9.30
N VAL A 57 -26.53 -10.94 -10.48
CA VAL A 57 -26.85 -9.81 -11.35
C VAL A 57 -28.36 -9.73 -11.46
N SER A 58 -28.88 -8.54 -11.24
CA SER A 58 -30.29 -8.20 -11.39
C SER A 58 -30.41 -6.94 -12.22
N GLU A 59 -31.53 -6.80 -12.92
CA GLU A 59 -31.90 -5.56 -13.60
C GLU A 59 -32.21 -4.44 -12.59
N GLU A 60 -32.42 -3.23 -13.12
CA GLU A 60 -32.82 -2.05 -12.32
C GLU A 60 -34.16 -2.32 -11.59
N ASP A 61 -35.07 -3.03 -12.24
CA ASP A 61 -36.40 -3.41 -11.73
C ASP A 61 -36.36 -4.57 -10.71
N GLY A 62 -35.18 -5.13 -10.45
CA GLY A 62 -34.99 -6.26 -9.53
C GLY A 62 -35.20 -7.63 -10.14
N THR A 63 -35.51 -7.72 -11.43
CA THR A 63 -35.55 -8.98 -12.20
C THR A 63 -34.22 -9.70 -12.10
N PHE A 64 -34.24 -10.99 -11.75
CA PHE A 64 -33.04 -11.80 -11.62
C PHE A 64 -32.53 -12.26 -12.99
N ILE A 65 -31.30 -11.89 -13.35
CA ILE A 65 -30.66 -12.34 -14.60
C ILE A 65 -29.91 -13.65 -14.36
N GLY A 66 -29.07 -13.68 -13.35
CA GLY A 66 -28.22 -14.84 -13.09
C GLY A 66 -27.32 -14.69 -11.88
N GLN A 67 -26.70 -15.80 -11.50
CA GLN A 67 -25.78 -15.90 -10.38
C GLN A 67 -24.60 -16.82 -10.68
N SER A 68 -23.51 -16.65 -9.96
CA SER A 68 -22.38 -17.57 -9.99
C SER A 68 -21.80 -17.74 -8.59
N PHE A 69 -21.54 -18.99 -8.21
CA PHE A 69 -20.92 -19.33 -6.93
C PHE A 69 -19.49 -19.79 -7.16
N ILE A 70 -18.54 -19.16 -6.46
CA ILE A 70 -17.13 -19.49 -6.52
C ILE A 70 -16.61 -19.72 -5.10
N PRO A 71 -16.14 -20.93 -4.75
CA PRO A 71 -15.49 -21.19 -3.48
C PRO A 71 -14.23 -20.33 -3.31
N VAL A 72 -13.98 -19.81 -2.10
CA VAL A 72 -12.82 -18.96 -1.80
C VAL A 72 -11.51 -19.76 -1.94
N ALA A 73 -11.53 -21.04 -1.56
CA ALA A 73 -10.41 -21.96 -1.74
C ALA A 73 -9.95 -22.04 -3.21
N HIS A 74 -10.90 -22.10 -4.15
CA HIS A 74 -10.63 -22.22 -5.59
C HIS A 74 -10.48 -20.88 -6.33
N LEU A 75 -10.55 -19.77 -5.61
CA LEU A 75 -10.50 -18.45 -6.22
C LEU A 75 -9.08 -18.13 -6.72
N ARG A 76 -8.96 -17.84 -8.02
CA ARG A 76 -7.69 -17.48 -8.66
C ARG A 76 -7.59 -15.96 -8.83
N PRO A 77 -6.51 -15.31 -8.38
CA PRO A 77 -6.33 -13.87 -8.57
C PRO A 77 -6.14 -13.49 -10.04
N GLY A 78 -6.30 -12.19 -10.32
CA GLY A 78 -6.21 -11.56 -11.64
C GLY A 78 -7.57 -11.36 -12.32
N TYR A 79 -7.53 -11.01 -13.61
CA TYR A 79 -8.72 -10.83 -14.44
C TYR A 79 -9.33 -12.18 -14.86
N ARG A 80 -10.64 -12.33 -14.66
CA ARG A 80 -11.37 -13.57 -14.94
C ARG A 80 -12.76 -13.28 -15.49
N HIS A 81 -13.21 -14.14 -16.41
CA HIS A 81 -14.61 -14.24 -16.80
C HIS A 81 -15.34 -15.20 -15.88
N VAL A 82 -16.49 -14.78 -15.38
CA VAL A 82 -17.37 -15.58 -14.53
C VAL A 82 -18.69 -15.76 -15.26
N VAL A 83 -18.96 -17.00 -15.65
CA VAL A 83 -20.22 -17.36 -16.33
C VAL A 83 -21.36 -17.33 -15.32
N LEU A 84 -22.43 -16.62 -15.67
CA LEU A 84 -23.65 -16.56 -14.89
C LEU A 84 -24.53 -17.76 -15.18
N ARG A 85 -25.24 -18.21 -14.15
CA ARG A 85 -26.13 -19.36 -14.16
C ARG A 85 -27.50 -18.95 -13.65
N ASN A 86 -28.55 -19.59 -14.13
CA ASN A 86 -29.90 -19.34 -13.66
C ASN A 86 -30.14 -19.96 -12.26
N GLN A 87 -31.38 -19.93 -11.79
CA GLN A 87 -31.76 -20.49 -10.49
C GLN A 87 -31.56 -22.01 -10.42
N MET A 88 -31.66 -22.70 -11.55
CA MET A 88 -31.42 -24.14 -11.70
C MET A 88 -29.93 -24.49 -11.89
N ASN A 89 -29.02 -23.50 -11.73
CA ASN A 89 -27.58 -23.65 -11.93
C ASN A 89 -27.20 -24.05 -13.37
N ILE A 90 -28.04 -23.70 -14.35
CA ILE A 90 -27.77 -23.90 -15.79
C ILE A 90 -27.09 -22.62 -16.32
N PRO A 91 -25.96 -22.73 -17.06
CA PRO A 91 -25.31 -21.58 -17.68
C PRO A 91 -26.25 -20.78 -18.58
N VAL A 92 -26.28 -19.46 -18.39
CA VAL A 92 -27.05 -18.54 -19.25
C VAL A 92 -26.18 -18.16 -20.43
N GLN A 93 -26.68 -18.37 -21.64
CA GLN A 93 -25.93 -18.10 -22.87
C GLN A 93 -25.56 -16.61 -22.96
N SER A 94 -24.30 -16.33 -23.27
CA SER A 94 -23.77 -14.96 -23.43
C SER A 94 -23.85 -14.06 -22.19
N SER A 95 -24.09 -14.62 -20.99
CA SER A 95 -24.13 -13.87 -19.74
C SER A 95 -22.88 -14.14 -18.91
N THR A 96 -21.90 -13.23 -18.96
CA THR A 96 -20.63 -13.36 -18.25
C THR A 96 -20.22 -12.06 -17.60
N LEU A 97 -19.73 -12.13 -16.36
CA LEU A 97 -19.08 -11.02 -15.68
C LEU A 97 -17.58 -11.03 -15.96
N PHE A 98 -16.99 -9.86 -16.17
CA PHE A 98 -15.54 -9.69 -16.19
C PHE A 98 -15.12 -9.02 -14.89
N ILE A 99 -14.32 -9.71 -14.08
CA ILE A 99 -13.93 -9.26 -12.74
C ILE A 99 -12.43 -9.30 -12.56
N TYR A 100 -11.92 -8.40 -11.71
CA TYR A 100 -10.56 -8.47 -11.18
C TYR A 100 -10.61 -9.01 -9.75
N ILE A 101 -9.82 -10.04 -9.47
CA ILE A 101 -9.74 -10.65 -8.15
C ILE A 101 -8.36 -10.37 -7.55
N ARG A 102 -8.35 -9.80 -6.34
CA ARG A 102 -7.18 -9.72 -5.49
C ARG A 102 -7.36 -10.66 -4.29
N LYS A 103 -6.35 -11.50 -4.03
CA LYS A 103 -6.34 -12.46 -2.92
C LYS A 103 -5.01 -12.33 -2.19
N ASP A 104 -5.05 -11.83 -0.97
CA ASP A 104 -3.90 -11.65 -0.11
C ASP A 104 -4.10 -12.44 1.20
N VAL A 105 -3.01 -12.80 1.87
CA VAL A 105 -3.04 -13.42 3.21
C VAL A 105 -3.36 -12.34 4.23
N HIS A 106 -4.33 -12.60 5.10
CA HIS A 106 -4.68 -11.67 6.16
C HIS A 106 -3.57 -11.61 7.22
N VAL A 107 -3.13 -10.40 7.55
CA VAL A 107 -2.11 -10.13 8.57
C VAL A 107 -2.65 -9.05 9.50
N ASP A 108 -2.69 -9.34 10.80
CA ASP A 108 -3.07 -8.37 11.81
C ASP A 108 -2.02 -7.25 11.89
N ALA A 109 -2.44 -6.02 12.23
CA ALA A 109 -1.58 -4.84 12.18
C ALA A 109 -0.30 -4.98 13.04
N GLU A 110 -0.41 -5.66 14.19
CA GLU A 110 0.69 -5.92 15.12
C GLU A 110 1.80 -6.78 14.50
N ASN A 111 1.44 -7.73 13.64
CA ASN A 111 2.35 -8.71 13.06
C ASN A 111 2.92 -8.28 11.70
N LYS A 112 2.47 -7.15 11.13
CA LYS A 112 2.85 -6.71 9.79
C LYS A 112 4.37 -6.56 9.63
N GLN A 113 5.03 -5.89 10.58
CA GLN A 113 6.49 -5.70 10.56
C GLN A 113 7.26 -7.02 10.62
N LEU A 114 6.75 -7.98 11.38
CA LEU A 114 7.34 -9.31 11.49
C LEU A 114 7.24 -10.05 10.16
N ILE A 115 6.05 -10.08 9.56
CA ILE A 115 5.81 -10.75 8.28
C ILE A 115 6.64 -10.12 7.16
N ASP A 116 6.73 -8.79 7.09
CA ASP A 116 7.53 -8.10 6.06
C ASP A 116 9.01 -8.52 6.13
N ARG A 117 9.56 -8.65 7.36
CA ARG A 117 10.93 -9.15 7.57
C ARG A 117 11.10 -10.61 7.17
N LEU A 118 10.08 -11.45 7.38
CA LEU A 118 10.12 -12.86 7.01
C LEU A 118 10.01 -13.08 5.50
N VAL A 119 9.19 -12.29 4.81
CA VAL A 119 9.02 -12.36 3.35
C VAL A 119 10.29 -11.91 2.62
N SER A 120 11.02 -10.92 3.16
CA SER A 120 12.23 -10.35 2.56
C SER A 120 13.40 -10.28 3.56
N PRO A 121 14.01 -11.44 3.92
CA PRO A 121 14.97 -11.53 5.01
C PRO A 121 16.28 -10.75 4.76
N THR A 122 16.76 -10.72 3.51
CA THR A 122 18.02 -10.05 3.16
C THR A 122 17.95 -8.53 3.32
N THR A 123 16.81 -7.92 2.98
CA THR A 123 16.57 -6.49 3.15
C THR A 123 16.57 -6.09 4.62
N ALA A 124 15.97 -6.92 5.48
CA ALA A 124 15.91 -6.68 6.92
C ALA A 124 17.29 -6.73 7.59
N GLN A 125 18.13 -7.71 7.22
CA GLN A 125 19.51 -7.78 7.72
C GLN A 125 20.33 -6.57 7.29
N ALA A 126 20.21 -6.14 6.03
CA ALA A 126 20.92 -4.96 5.53
C ALA A 126 20.56 -3.68 6.29
N THR A 127 19.29 -3.48 6.69
CA THR A 127 18.90 -2.35 7.54
C THR A 127 19.53 -2.43 8.93
N THR A 128 19.54 -3.60 9.57
CA THR A 128 20.15 -3.78 10.90
C THR A 128 21.66 -3.57 10.86
N PHE A 129 22.36 -4.09 9.84
CA PHE A 129 23.80 -3.85 9.67
C PHE A 129 24.12 -2.38 9.40
N LYS A 130 23.31 -1.67 8.61
CA LYS A 130 23.47 -0.22 8.39
C LYS A 130 23.26 0.60 9.67
N GLU A 131 22.25 0.26 10.48
CA GLU A 131 22.00 0.91 11.78
C GLU A 131 23.12 0.64 12.80
N GLN A 132 23.71 -0.55 12.79
CA GLN A 132 24.88 -0.86 13.63
C GLN A 132 26.13 -0.09 13.17
N GLN A 133 26.34 0.05 11.86
CA GLN A 133 27.44 0.86 11.33
C GLN A 133 27.28 2.36 11.65
N THR A 134 26.09 2.95 11.52
CA THR A 134 25.88 4.36 11.86
C THR A 134 25.99 4.65 13.35
N LYS A 135 25.67 3.69 14.24
CA LYS A 135 25.90 3.83 15.69
C LYS A 135 27.37 3.70 16.11
N GLN A 136 28.18 2.94 15.37
CA GLN A 136 29.61 2.79 15.67
C GLN A 136 30.49 3.88 15.05
N VAL A 137 30.03 4.57 14.00
CA VAL A 137 30.79 5.61 13.30
C VAL A 137 30.32 7.00 13.73
N ASN A 138 30.57 7.36 15.00
CA ASN A 138 30.55 8.77 15.44
C ASN A 138 32.00 9.25 15.62
N PHE A 139 32.77 9.22 14.52
CA PHE A 139 34.12 9.78 14.50
C PHE A 139 34.01 11.30 14.45
N LYS A 140 34.38 11.98 15.54
CA LYS A 140 34.73 13.40 15.45
C LYS A 140 35.98 13.51 14.57
N PRO A 141 35.94 14.23 13.43
CA PRO A 141 37.10 14.37 12.57
C PRO A 141 38.22 15.10 13.31
N LEU A 142 39.45 14.58 13.19
CA LEU A 142 40.66 15.09 13.85
C LEU A 142 40.94 16.57 13.52
N SER A 143 40.34 17.10 12.44
CA SER A 143 40.46 18.50 12.02
C SER A 143 39.93 19.52 13.04
N HIS A 144 39.09 19.10 14.01
CA HIS A 144 38.57 19.98 15.05
C HIS A 144 39.25 19.81 16.41
N GLN A 145 40.19 18.87 16.55
CA GLN A 145 41.00 18.76 17.77
C GLN A 145 42.19 19.72 17.66
N ARG A 146 42.01 20.98 18.08
CA ARG A 146 43.14 21.91 18.22
C ARG A 146 44.14 21.34 19.22
N SER A 147 45.36 21.07 18.76
CA SER A 147 46.50 20.90 19.64
C SER A 147 46.80 22.25 20.29
N HIS A 148 46.56 22.37 21.59
CA HIS A 148 47.11 23.49 22.36
C HIS A 148 48.62 23.28 22.49
N SER A 149 49.39 23.71 21.50
CA SER A 149 50.83 23.91 21.67
C SER A 149 51.04 25.19 22.47
N VAL A 150 51.76 25.08 23.58
CA VAL A 150 52.16 26.18 24.46
C VAL A 150 53.00 27.19 23.65
N GLY A 151 52.41 28.30 23.25
CA GLY A 151 53.14 29.42 22.64
C GLY A 151 52.48 30.04 21.42
N GLU A 152 51.32 30.68 21.59
CA GLU A 152 50.84 31.68 20.61
C GLU A 152 51.32 33.06 21.06
N ILE A 153 52.35 33.59 20.39
CA ILE A 153 52.85 34.96 20.58
C ILE A 153 51.95 35.89 19.75
N ASN A 154 51.17 36.73 20.43
CA ASN A 154 50.30 37.73 19.81
C ASN A 154 51.12 38.87 19.16
N THR A 155 51.47 38.76 17.88
CA THR A 155 51.96 39.90 17.10
C THR A 155 50.81 40.62 16.41
N THR A 156 50.09 41.47 17.16
CA THR A 156 49.30 42.57 16.59
C THR A 156 49.51 43.84 17.40
N ARG A 157 50.67 44.48 17.24
CA ARG A 157 50.79 45.92 17.51
C ARG A 157 50.53 46.65 16.19
N LYS A 158 49.34 47.23 16.04
CA LYS A 158 49.06 48.22 15.00
C LYS A 158 49.83 49.49 15.35
N ILE A 159 50.76 49.89 14.50
CA ILE A 159 51.46 51.17 14.59
C ILE A 159 50.50 52.25 14.03
N PRO A 160 50.20 53.33 14.77
CA PRO A 160 49.31 54.39 14.28
C PRO A 160 49.96 55.23 13.15
N ILE A 161 49.15 55.65 12.18
CA ILE A 161 49.53 56.14 10.83
C ILE A 161 49.99 57.63 10.79
N ASN A 162 50.07 58.33 11.91
CA ASN A 162 50.24 59.80 11.94
C ASN A 162 51.67 60.34 11.70
N GLU A 163 52.63 59.53 11.25
CA GLU A 163 54.02 59.98 10.99
C GLU A 163 54.42 59.95 9.49
N ILE A 164 53.48 59.70 8.58
CA ILE A 164 53.79 59.52 7.14
C ILE A 164 53.64 60.80 6.30
N GLU A 165 53.09 61.89 6.84
CA GLU A 165 53.12 63.21 6.18
C GLU A 165 54.45 63.92 6.41
N SER A 166 55.49 63.23 5.95
CA SER A 166 56.77 63.80 5.63
C SER A 166 56.56 65.03 4.74
N TYR A 167 57.37 66.06 4.97
CA TYR A 167 58.27 66.53 3.92
C TYR A 167 57.64 66.51 2.51
N LYS A 168 56.60 67.34 2.32
CA LYS A 168 56.07 67.71 1.01
C LYS A 168 55.80 69.20 1.01
N ASN A 169 56.89 69.94 0.83
CA ASN A 169 57.01 71.19 0.08
C ASN A 169 56.31 72.46 0.60
N THR A 170 57.17 73.44 0.93
CA THR A 170 57.10 74.88 0.60
C THR A 170 55.86 75.68 0.95
#